data_AF-A0A3C1T2W5-F1
#
_entry.id   AF-A0A3C1T2W5-F1
#
_cell.length_a   1.000
_cell.length_b   1.000
_cell.length_c   1.000
_cell.angle_alpha   90.00
_cell.angle_beta   90.00
_cell.angle_gamma   90.00
#
_symmetry.space_group_name_H-M   'P 1'
#
loop_
_entity.id
_entity.type
_entity.pdbx_description
1 polymer ?
#
loop_
_entity_poly.entity_id
_entity_poly.type
_entity_poly.pdbx_seq_one_letter_code
_entity_poly.pdbx_strand_id
1 'polypeptide(L)'
;MIILSFCNMSKAQPADPVKWTFSTKKIDAKTYEVHMSANIQVNWHLYSQTQPADAIINPTTIVFNPNPLVSLDGKAKEIGKMEVYTDKRLKISAHQYSDQLEFVQKIKMKTAAKTNISGSVEYQTCDDKKCLPSKKVTFNLALK
;
A
#
# COMPACT_ATOMS: atom_id res chain seq x y z
N MET A 1 -9.18 -38.30 37.91
CA MET A 1 -8.74 -36.96 37.48
C MET A 1 -7.59 -37.16 36.50
N ILE A 2 -7.84 -37.11 35.19
CA ILE A 2 -6.79 -37.14 34.16
C ILE A 2 -7.00 -35.90 33.31
N ILE A 3 -6.05 -34.99 33.42
CA ILE A 3 -6.06 -33.66 32.81
C ILE A 3 -5.68 -33.82 31.33
N LEU A 4 -6.61 -33.54 30.41
CA LEU A 4 -6.28 -33.38 28.99
C LEU A 4 -5.51 -32.06 28.83
N SER A 5 -4.20 -32.14 28.69
CA SER A 5 -3.36 -31.03 28.24
C SER A 5 -3.58 -30.78 26.76
N PHE A 6 -4.35 -29.72 26.44
CA PHE A 6 -4.40 -29.14 25.10
C PHE A 6 -3.07 -28.46 24.80
N CYS A 7 -2.30 -29.04 23.87
CA CYS A 7 -1.10 -28.41 23.32
C CYS A 7 -1.54 -27.27 22.39
N ASN A 8 -1.44 -26.02 22.88
CA ASN A 8 -1.69 -24.83 22.08
C ASN A 8 -0.55 -24.65 21.06
N MET A 9 -0.73 -25.15 19.85
CA MET A 9 0.13 -24.81 18.71
C MET A 9 -0.10 -23.34 18.32
N SER A 10 0.68 -22.43 18.88
CA SER A 10 0.73 -21.04 18.43
C SER A 10 1.39 -20.98 17.05
N LYS A 11 0.59 -20.86 15.99
CA LYS A 11 1.10 -20.55 14.64
C LYS A 11 1.71 -19.15 14.67
N ALA A 12 3.02 -19.05 14.49
CA ALA A 12 3.67 -17.75 14.25
C ALA A 12 3.06 -17.14 12.98
N GLN A 13 2.26 -16.09 13.15
CA GLN A 13 1.74 -15.35 12.00
C GLN A 13 2.93 -14.66 11.30
N PRO A 14 3.01 -14.68 9.96
CA PRO A 14 3.99 -13.89 9.24
C PRO A 14 3.89 -12.44 9.71
N ALA A 15 5.02 -11.79 9.96
CA ALA A 15 5.04 -10.38 10.31
C ALA A 15 4.21 -9.59 9.28
N ASP A 16 3.28 -8.78 9.77
CA ASP A 16 2.48 -7.88 8.95
C ASP A 16 2.71 -6.44 9.42
N PRO A 17 3.88 -5.86 9.07
CA PRO A 17 4.31 -4.56 9.57
C PRO A 17 3.53 -3.41 8.95
N VAL A 18 2.65 -3.66 7.97
CA VAL A 18 1.85 -2.63 7.31
C VAL A 18 0.39 -2.99 7.38
N LYS A 19 -0.40 -2.18 8.08
CA LYS A 19 -1.86 -2.29 8.09
C LYS A 19 -2.46 -1.35 7.07
N TRP A 20 -3.24 -1.89 6.15
CA TRP A 20 -3.88 -1.14 5.07
C TRP A 20 -5.34 -0.83 5.38
N THR A 21 -5.74 0.40 5.07
CA THR A 21 -7.14 0.84 5.04
C THR A 21 -7.45 1.46 3.69
N PHE A 22 -8.64 1.17 3.17
CA PHE A 22 -9.07 1.61 1.84
C PHE A 22 -10.39 2.37 1.96
N SER A 23 -10.46 3.55 1.37
CA SER A 23 -11.69 4.35 1.37
C SER A 23 -11.85 5.19 0.10
N THR A 24 -13.06 5.66 -0.12
CA THR A 24 -13.40 6.58 -1.21
C THR A 24 -13.92 7.89 -0.63
N LYS A 25 -13.57 8.99 -1.27
CA LYS A 25 -14.04 10.33 -0.91
C LYS A 25 -14.60 11.00 -2.16
N LYS A 26 -15.85 11.42 -2.11
CA LYS A 26 -16.44 12.25 -3.17
C LYS A 26 -15.88 13.67 -3.06
N ILE A 27 -15.32 14.17 -4.15
CA ILE A 27 -14.77 15.55 -4.22
C ILE A 27 -15.58 16.46 -5.13
N ASP A 28 -16.35 15.89 -6.06
CA ASP A 28 -17.31 16.61 -6.91
C ASP A 28 -18.40 15.64 -7.44
N ALA A 29 -19.36 16.12 -8.22
CA ALA A 29 -20.47 15.35 -8.79
C ALA A 29 -20.02 14.07 -9.52
N LYS A 30 -18.90 14.11 -10.24
CA LYS A 30 -18.33 12.98 -10.99
C LYS A 30 -16.88 12.68 -10.62
N THR A 31 -16.36 13.25 -9.55
CA THR A 31 -14.94 13.12 -9.21
C THR A 31 -14.80 12.58 -7.80
N TYR A 32 -13.97 11.55 -7.66
CA TYR A 32 -13.72 10.85 -6.41
C TYR A 32 -12.22 10.69 -6.20
N GLU A 33 -11.84 10.54 -4.94
CA GLU A 33 -10.50 10.12 -4.52
C GLU A 33 -10.60 8.71 -3.92
N VAL A 34 -9.65 7.86 -4.28
CA VAL A 34 -9.42 6.56 -3.65
C VAL A 34 -8.20 6.71 -2.75
N HIS A 35 -8.43 6.49 -1.46
CA HIS A 35 -7.43 6.58 -0.41
C HIS A 35 -6.98 5.18 -0.02
N MET A 36 -5.69 4.91 -0.18
CA MET A 36 -5.04 3.65 0.20
C MET A 36 -4.02 3.99 1.28
N SER A 37 -4.44 3.92 2.54
CA SER A 37 -3.63 4.37 3.69
C SER A 37 -2.91 3.18 4.34
N ALA A 38 -1.60 3.28 4.44
CA ALA A 38 -0.71 2.35 5.10
C ALA A 38 -0.29 2.91 6.46
N ASN A 39 -0.60 2.17 7.53
CA ASN A 39 0.00 2.38 8.85
C ASN A 39 1.18 1.42 9.00
N ILE A 40 2.38 1.98 9.14
CA ILE A 40 3.66 1.27 9.11
C ILE A 40 4.14 1.13 10.55
N GLN A 41 4.44 -0.09 10.96
CA GLN A 41 4.96 -0.38 12.28
C GLN A 41 6.33 0.31 12.48
N VAL A 42 6.60 0.77 13.70
CA VAL A 42 7.88 1.39 14.08
C VAL A 42 9.07 0.51 13.65
N ASN A 43 10.12 1.16 13.12
CA ASN A 43 11.35 0.58 12.55
C ASN A 43 11.15 -0.22 11.24
N TRP A 44 9.97 -0.16 10.64
CA TRP A 44 9.74 -0.70 9.29
C TRP A 44 9.61 0.43 8.27
N HIS A 45 9.93 0.09 7.03
CA HIS A 45 9.93 1.01 5.90
C HIS A 45 9.14 0.45 4.73
N LEU A 46 8.24 1.27 4.18
CA LEU A 46 7.49 1.01 2.96
C LEU A 46 8.05 1.86 1.82
N TYR A 47 8.20 1.26 0.64
CA TYR A 47 8.89 1.89 -0.49
C TYR A 47 7.94 2.70 -1.39
N SER A 48 8.45 3.82 -1.92
CA SER A 48 7.75 4.65 -2.90
C SER A 48 7.45 3.89 -4.20
N GLN A 49 6.45 4.34 -4.96
CA GLN A 49 6.21 3.97 -6.36
C GLN A 49 7.36 4.40 -7.28
N THR A 50 8.19 5.34 -6.85
CA THR A 50 9.34 5.83 -7.62
C THR A 50 10.61 5.68 -6.81
N GLN A 51 11.56 4.93 -7.35
CA GLN A 51 12.86 4.70 -6.74
C GLN A 51 13.97 5.39 -7.53
N PRO A 52 15.10 5.75 -6.88
CA PRO A 52 16.28 6.20 -7.58
C PRO A 52 16.90 5.05 -8.42
N ALA A 53 17.73 5.40 -9.39
CA ALA A 53 18.23 4.44 -10.38
C ALA A 53 19.16 3.36 -9.79
N ASP A 54 19.79 3.64 -8.66
CA ASP A 54 20.67 2.76 -7.89
C ASP A 54 19.92 1.92 -6.84
N ALA A 55 18.60 2.05 -6.74
CA ALA A 55 17.81 1.26 -5.82
C ALA A 55 17.77 -0.22 -6.22
N ILE A 56 17.95 -1.09 -5.23
CA ILE A 56 17.84 -2.56 -5.39
C ILE A 56 16.51 -3.11 -4.89
N ILE A 57 15.63 -2.24 -4.39
CA ILE A 57 14.34 -2.59 -3.80
C ILE A 57 13.21 -2.36 -4.79
N ASN A 58 12.22 -3.25 -4.78
CA ASN A 58 11.04 -3.14 -5.63
C ASN A 58 10.13 -1.99 -5.16
N PRO A 59 9.70 -1.09 -6.07
CA PRO A 59 8.75 -0.03 -5.75
C PRO A 59 7.37 -0.59 -5.42
N THR A 60 6.61 0.15 -4.60
CA THR A 60 5.18 -0.14 -4.44
C THR A 60 4.46 0.05 -5.77
N THR A 61 3.64 -0.92 -6.15
CA THR A 61 2.89 -0.89 -7.42
C THR A 61 1.39 -0.91 -7.14
N ILE A 62 0.66 0.02 -7.74
CA ILE A 62 -0.80 0.12 -7.63
C ILE A 62 -1.40 -0.19 -8.99
N VAL A 63 -2.29 -1.19 -9.03
CA VAL A 63 -2.99 -1.61 -10.23
C VAL A 63 -4.49 -1.51 -9.99
N PHE A 64 -5.18 -0.79 -10.86
CA PHE A 64 -6.64 -0.73 -10.87
C PHE A 64 -7.19 -1.69 -11.91
N ASN A 65 -8.24 -2.44 -11.54
CA ASN A 65 -8.95 -3.29 -12.49
C ASN A 65 -9.71 -2.42 -13.50
N PRO A 66 -9.80 -2.83 -14.78
CA PRO A 66 -10.56 -2.10 -15.77
C PRO A 66 -12.03 -1.90 -15.35
N ASN A 67 -12.51 -0.66 -15.44
CA ASN A 67 -13.92 -0.35 -15.30
C ASN A 67 -14.29 0.69 -16.38
N PRO A 68 -15.21 0.36 -17.31
CA PRO A 68 -15.53 1.24 -18.43
C PRO A 68 -16.21 2.54 -17.99
N LEU A 69 -16.81 2.59 -16.80
CA LEU A 69 -17.55 3.73 -16.26
C LEU A 69 -16.68 4.77 -15.55
N VAL A 70 -15.39 4.50 -15.39
CA VAL A 70 -14.44 5.38 -14.71
C VAL A 70 -13.19 5.62 -15.56
N SER A 71 -12.48 6.69 -15.28
CA SER A 71 -11.13 6.93 -15.76
C SER A 71 -10.24 7.39 -14.59
N LEU A 72 -8.99 6.95 -14.60
CA LEU A 72 -7.98 7.42 -13.65
C LEU A 72 -7.45 8.78 -14.12
N ASP A 73 -7.25 9.69 -13.18
CA ASP A 73 -6.65 11.00 -13.43
C ASP A 73 -5.18 10.99 -12.98
N GLY A 74 -4.30 10.54 -13.87
CA GLY A 74 -2.87 10.37 -13.59
C GLY A 74 -2.56 9.18 -12.66
N LYS A 75 -1.33 9.16 -12.13
CA LYS A 75 -0.88 8.19 -11.11
C LYS A 75 -1.33 8.60 -9.72
N ALA A 76 -1.42 7.62 -8.81
CA ALA A 76 -1.70 7.87 -7.41
C ALA A 76 -0.58 8.71 -6.78
N LYS A 77 -0.97 9.77 -6.08
CA LYS A 77 -0.04 10.64 -5.34
C LYS A 77 0.33 9.99 -4.01
N GLU A 78 1.55 10.23 -3.55
CA GLU A 78 2.03 9.79 -2.24
C GLU A 78 1.94 10.96 -1.25
N ILE A 79 1.23 10.73 -0.15
CA ILE A 79 1.06 11.67 0.95
C ILE A 79 1.73 11.07 2.18
N GLY A 80 2.89 11.61 2.51
CA GLY A 80 3.75 11.16 3.60
C GLY A 80 5.06 11.93 3.56
N LYS A 81 5.87 11.78 4.62
CA LYS A 81 7.21 12.34 4.64
C LYS A 81 8.16 11.37 3.96
N MET A 82 8.47 11.60 2.69
CA MET A 82 9.44 10.78 1.97
C MET A 82 10.82 10.91 2.62
N GLU A 83 11.44 9.77 2.87
CA GLU A 83 12.80 9.64 3.34
C GLU A 83 13.69 9.15 2.21
N VAL A 84 14.85 9.79 2.06
CA VAL A 84 15.91 9.31 1.18
C VAL A 84 16.91 8.52 2.03
N TYR A 85 16.82 7.19 1.96
CA TYR A 85 17.77 6.29 2.59
C TYR A 85 18.99 6.12 1.69
N THR A 86 20.19 6.04 2.28
CA THR A 86 21.43 5.81 1.54
C THR A 86 22.36 4.90 2.33
N ASP A 87 22.71 3.76 1.74
CA ASP A 87 23.79 2.92 2.25
C ASP A 87 25.10 3.32 1.58
N LYS A 88 26.00 3.98 2.34
CA LYS A 88 27.29 4.46 1.83
C LYS A 88 28.24 3.35 1.42
N ARG A 89 28.15 2.17 2.04
CA ARG A 89 29.03 1.03 1.78
C ARG A 89 28.64 0.35 0.47
N LEU A 90 27.34 0.17 0.27
CA LEU A 90 26.78 -0.48 -0.91
C LEU A 90 26.55 0.50 -2.07
N LYS A 91 26.60 1.82 -1.82
CA LYS A 91 26.33 2.88 -2.79
C LYS A 91 24.96 2.72 -3.46
N ILE A 92 23.97 2.38 -2.64
CA ILE A 92 22.57 2.25 -3.04
C ILE A 92 21.73 3.22 -2.22
N SER A 93 20.60 3.61 -2.78
CA SER A 93 19.63 4.47 -2.13
C SER A 93 18.21 3.96 -2.33
N ALA A 94 17.29 4.46 -1.50
CA ALA A 94 15.87 4.13 -1.60
C ALA A 94 15.02 5.32 -1.17
N HIS A 95 13.91 5.53 -1.86
CA HIS A 95 12.83 6.37 -1.39
C HIS A 95 11.87 5.52 -0.56
N GLN A 96 11.74 5.86 0.71
CA GLN A 96 10.95 5.09 1.67
C GLN A 96 10.12 5.98 2.58
N TYR A 97 9.21 5.36 3.32
CA TYR A 97 8.34 6.01 4.27
C TYR A 97 8.29 5.18 5.55
N SER A 98 8.17 5.89 6.68
CA SER A 98 7.92 5.34 8.01
C SER A 98 6.63 5.92 8.58
N ASP A 99 6.11 5.27 9.63
CA ASP A 99 4.88 5.59 10.37
C ASP A 99 3.58 5.56 9.54
N GLN A 100 3.46 6.42 8.53
CA GLN A 100 2.26 6.56 7.73
C GLN A 100 2.57 6.96 6.30
N LEU A 101 1.89 6.31 5.37
CA LEU A 101 1.89 6.66 3.95
C LEU A 101 0.48 6.51 3.41
N GLU A 102 -0.01 7.50 2.68
CA GLU A 102 -1.26 7.37 1.95
C GLU A 102 -1.03 7.55 0.46
N PHE A 103 -1.59 6.63 -0.32
CA PHE A 103 -1.71 6.82 -1.76
C PHE A 103 -3.09 7.37 -2.07
N VAL A 104 -3.15 8.46 -2.84
CA VAL A 104 -4.39 9.12 -3.24
C VAL A 104 -4.51 9.07 -4.76
N GLN A 105 -5.42 8.25 -5.27
CA GLN A 105 -5.75 8.20 -6.68
C GLN A 105 -7.02 9.01 -6.95
N LYS A 106 -6.92 10.01 -7.81
CA LYS A 106 -8.09 10.72 -8.32
C LYS A 106 -8.72 9.94 -9.48
N ILE A 107 -10.03 9.81 -9.46
CA ILE A 107 -10.80 9.14 -10.52
C ILE A 107 -11.98 10.02 -10.95
N LYS A 108 -12.35 9.89 -12.22
CA LYS A 108 -13.50 10.56 -12.82
C LYS A 108 -14.51 9.53 -13.31
N MET A 109 -15.75 9.74 -12.94
CA MET A 109 -16.88 8.96 -13.45
C MET A 109 -17.30 9.49 -14.82
N LYS A 110 -17.50 8.58 -15.77
CA LYS A 110 -18.00 8.92 -17.10
C LYS A 110 -19.52 9.11 -17.09
N THR A 111 -20.23 8.33 -16.27
CA THR A 111 -21.69 8.37 -16.10
C THR A 111 -22.06 8.44 -14.62
N ALA A 112 -23.29 8.84 -14.29
CA ALA A 112 -23.77 8.90 -12.90
C ALA A 112 -24.28 7.55 -12.36
N ALA A 113 -23.86 6.43 -12.96
CA ALA A 113 -24.31 5.09 -12.56
C ALA A 113 -23.58 4.62 -11.29
N LYS A 114 -24.28 3.88 -10.43
CA LYS A 114 -23.65 3.20 -9.28
C LYS A 114 -22.58 2.25 -9.79
N THR A 115 -21.36 2.37 -9.28
CA THR A 115 -20.24 1.50 -9.66
C THR A 115 -19.23 1.40 -8.53
N ASN A 116 -18.25 0.52 -8.70
CA ASN A 116 -17.14 0.33 -7.77
C ASN A 116 -15.81 0.58 -8.47
N ILE A 117 -14.81 0.93 -7.68
CA ILE A 117 -13.40 0.89 -8.08
C ILE A 117 -12.72 -0.26 -7.34
N SER A 118 -11.97 -1.09 -8.06
CA SER A 118 -11.23 -2.20 -7.47
C SER A 118 -9.82 -2.25 -8.02
N GLY A 119 -8.94 -2.90 -7.28
CA GLY A 119 -7.54 -2.98 -7.62
C GLY A 119 -6.72 -3.69 -6.56
N SER A 120 -5.41 -3.51 -6.64
CA SER A 120 -4.46 -4.06 -5.70
C SER A 120 -3.27 -3.13 -5.48
N VAL A 121 -2.71 -3.19 -4.27
CA VAL A 121 -1.40 -2.64 -3.93
C VAL A 121 -0.44 -3.80 -3.71
N GLU A 122 0.63 -3.85 -4.49
CA GLU A 122 1.75 -4.78 -4.33
C GLU A 122 2.94 -4.02 -3.75
N TYR A 123 3.48 -4.50 -2.63
CA TYR A 123 4.48 -3.77 -1.86
C TYR A 123 5.47 -4.70 -1.19
N GLN A 124 6.63 -4.14 -0.86
CA GLN A 124 7.66 -4.77 -0.04
C GLN A 124 7.91 -3.93 1.21
N THR A 125 8.32 -4.56 2.31
CA THR A 125 8.64 -3.87 3.56
C THR A 125 9.93 -4.44 4.14
N CYS A 126 10.81 -3.58 4.61
CA CYS A 126 12.06 -3.97 5.27
C CYS A 126 12.22 -3.26 6.61
N ASP A 127 12.94 -3.89 7.51
CA ASP A 127 13.53 -3.28 8.70
C ASP A 127 15.07 -3.23 8.52
N ASP A 128 15.80 -2.78 9.54
CA ASP A 128 17.28 -2.69 9.51
C ASP A 128 18.01 -4.03 9.33
N LYS A 129 17.32 -5.16 9.50
CA LYS A 129 17.90 -6.50 9.52
C LYS A 129 17.48 -7.35 8.33
N LYS A 130 16.28 -7.14 7.81
CA LYS A 130 15.68 -8.00 6.79
C LYS A 130 14.60 -7.30 5.97
N CYS A 131 14.42 -7.81 4.76
CA CYS A 131 13.27 -7.54 3.92
C CYS A 131 12.30 -8.71 3.95
N LEU A 132 11.00 -8.42 4.00
CA LEU A 132 9.97 -9.43 3.82
C LEU A 132 9.73 -9.68 2.31
N PRO A 133 9.21 -10.87 1.95
CA PRO A 133 8.68 -11.10 0.61
C PRO A 133 7.58 -10.07 0.28
N SER A 134 7.46 -9.72 -1.00
CA SER A 134 6.40 -8.81 -1.45
C SER A 134 5.02 -9.38 -1.11
N LYS A 135 4.11 -8.48 -0.71
CA LYS A 135 2.70 -8.79 -0.43
C LYS A 135 1.81 -8.05 -1.41
N LYS A 136 0.63 -8.64 -1.65
CA LYS A 136 -0.44 -8.05 -2.46
C LYS A 136 -1.70 -7.94 -1.62
N VAL A 137 -2.24 -6.73 -1.52
CA VAL A 137 -3.53 -6.45 -0.88
C VAL A 137 -4.50 -5.95 -1.92
N THR A 138 -5.71 -6.50 -1.94
CA THR A 138 -6.76 -6.13 -2.90
C THR A 138 -7.81 -5.27 -2.22
N PHE A 139 -8.47 -4.41 -3.00
CA PHE A 139 -9.59 -3.60 -2.52
C PHE A 139 -10.71 -3.57 -3.57
N ASN A 140 -11.94 -3.36 -3.09
CA ASN A 140 -13.12 -3.14 -3.90
C ASN A 140 -14.03 -2.18 -3.14
N LEU A 141 -14.15 -0.94 -3.64
CA LEU A 141 -14.81 0.16 -2.94
C LEU A 141 -15.95 0.69 -3.81
N ALA A 142 -17.10 0.91 -3.19
CA ALA A 142 -18.20 1.57 -3.87
C ALA A 142 -17.92 3.06 -4.08
N LEU A 143 -18.27 3.58 -5.25
CA LEU A 143 -18.30 5.01 -5.53
C LEU A 143 -19.71 5.52 -5.19
N LYS A 144 -19.84 6.13 -4.01
CA LYS A 144 -21.10 6.68 -3.50
C LYS A 144 -20.89 8.17 -3.24
#